data_AF-A0A9X2GUG7-F1
#
_entry.id   AF-A0A9X2GUG7-F1
#
_cell.length_a   1.000
_cell.length_b   1.000
_cell.length_c   1.000
_cell.angle_alpha   90.00
_cell.angle_beta   90.00
_cell.angle_gamma   90.00
#
_symmetry.space_group_name_H-M   'P 1'
#
loop_
_entity.id
_entity.type
_entity.pdbx_description
1 polymer ?
#
loop_
_entity_poly.entity_id
_entity_poly.type
_entity_poly.pdbx_seq_one_letter_code
_entity_poly.pdbx_strand_id
1 'polypeptide(L)'
;MIDAVSTLAGEYGFPELAGNDARISFDRDAAKVVRGHLDLSWAEAGNRDLWSFLSLVALPHVTMWRFGPGNKERWVATDLTRHTWARLWWQAVVFAGHEHILAALSESDLNQLLERRSIGGDPRLVREIARAVTELTADAARRAVIRDVTARLRRYLAFLDVRALSDQQVREMCNALTNETVTRLRTDAPWQPGGSQA
;
A
#
# COMPACT_ATOMS: atom_id res chain seq x y z
N MET A 1 -2.64 -23.35 -0.67
CA MET A 1 -1.96 -22.05 -0.93
C MET A 1 -0.95 -22.12 -2.06
N ILE A 2 0.07 -22.98 -1.99
CA ILE A 2 1.14 -23.04 -3.01
C ILE A 2 0.55 -23.24 -4.42
N ASP A 3 -0.29 -24.26 -4.60
CA ASP A 3 -0.94 -24.54 -5.89
C ASP A 3 -1.81 -23.37 -6.34
N ALA A 4 -2.65 -22.82 -5.44
CA ALA A 4 -3.53 -21.70 -5.74
C ALA A 4 -2.76 -20.46 -6.24
N VAL A 5 -1.65 -20.09 -5.60
CA VAL A 5 -0.82 -18.96 -6.04
C VAL A 5 -0.09 -19.29 -7.34
N SER A 6 0.33 -20.53 -7.55
CA SER A 6 1.01 -20.97 -8.77
C SER A 6 0.07 -20.97 -9.98
N THR A 7 -1.16 -21.46 -9.82
CA THR A 7 -2.22 -21.38 -10.82
C THR A 7 -2.54 -19.94 -11.16
N LEU A 8 -2.75 -19.09 -10.15
CA LEU A 8 -2.98 -17.67 -10.33
C LEU A 8 -1.83 -16.99 -11.10
N ALA A 9 -0.58 -17.34 -10.79
CA ALA A 9 0.56 -16.81 -11.52
C ALA A 9 0.52 -17.18 -13.02
N GLY A 10 0.11 -18.41 -13.34
CA GLY A 10 -0.11 -18.85 -14.72
C GLY A 10 -1.18 -18.05 -15.45
N GLU A 11 -2.29 -17.74 -14.79
CA GLU A 11 -3.38 -16.91 -15.35
C GLU A 11 -2.92 -15.48 -15.70
N TYR A 12 -1.90 -14.98 -14.99
CA TYR A 12 -1.28 -13.68 -15.24
C TYR A 12 -0.04 -13.74 -16.15
N GLY A 13 0.23 -14.88 -16.76
CA GLY A 13 1.27 -15.05 -17.79
C GLY A 13 2.67 -15.33 -17.26
N PHE A 14 2.82 -15.85 -16.05
CA PHE A 14 4.08 -16.44 -15.59
C PHE A 14 4.17 -17.93 -16.01
N PRO A 15 5.36 -18.47 -16.32
CA PRO A 15 6.70 -17.91 -16.14
C PRO A 15 7.18 -16.92 -17.21
N GLU A 16 6.41 -16.71 -18.27
CA GLU A 16 6.76 -15.78 -19.34
C GLU A 16 6.83 -14.32 -18.85
N LEU A 17 7.30 -13.42 -19.71
CA LEU A 17 7.45 -12.02 -19.35
C LEU A 17 6.08 -11.32 -19.26
N ALA A 18 5.45 -11.41 -18.09
CA ALA A 18 4.23 -10.67 -17.78
C ALA A 18 4.45 -9.15 -17.89
N GLY A 19 3.51 -8.45 -18.52
CA GLY A 19 3.49 -6.98 -18.58
C GLY A 19 3.30 -6.34 -17.20
N ASN A 20 3.57 -5.04 -17.09
CA ASN A 20 3.45 -4.33 -15.81
C ASN A 20 2.03 -4.38 -15.22
N ASP A 21 1.00 -4.23 -16.05
CA ASP A 21 -0.39 -4.26 -15.59
C ASP A 21 -0.82 -5.66 -15.10
N ALA A 22 -0.36 -6.71 -15.77
CA ALA A 22 -0.58 -8.09 -15.35
C ALA A 22 0.11 -8.37 -14.00
N ARG A 23 1.33 -7.88 -13.80
CA ARG A 23 2.06 -8.00 -12.53
C ARG A 23 1.37 -7.29 -11.37
N ILE A 24 0.83 -6.09 -11.60
CA ILE A 24 0.07 -5.33 -10.60
C ILE A 24 -1.23 -6.06 -10.25
N SER A 25 -1.93 -6.57 -11.25
CA SER A 25 -3.18 -7.30 -11.07
C SER A 25 -2.96 -8.63 -10.34
N PHE A 26 -1.90 -9.37 -10.71
CA PHE A 26 -1.43 -10.55 -9.99
C PHE A 26 -1.21 -10.25 -8.51
N ASP A 27 -0.46 -9.20 -8.17
CA ASP A 27 -0.19 -8.84 -6.78
C ASP A 27 -1.48 -8.62 -5.98
N ARG A 28 -2.49 -7.98 -6.59
CA ARG A 28 -3.79 -7.70 -5.95
C ARG A 28 -4.59 -8.96 -5.67
N ASP A 29 -4.61 -9.91 -6.59
CA ASP A 29 -5.34 -11.17 -6.40
C ASP A 29 -4.56 -12.15 -5.52
N ALA A 30 -3.23 -12.18 -5.64
CA ALA A 30 -2.37 -12.97 -4.77
C ALA A 30 -2.51 -12.51 -3.31
N ALA A 31 -2.66 -11.21 -3.04
CA ALA A 31 -2.92 -10.70 -1.70
C ALA A 31 -4.17 -11.32 -1.06
N LYS A 32 -5.26 -11.49 -1.83
CA LYS A 32 -6.49 -12.14 -1.36
C LYS A 32 -6.25 -13.62 -1.07
N VAL A 33 -5.59 -14.33 -2.00
CA VAL A 33 -5.30 -15.77 -1.85
C VAL A 33 -4.40 -16.04 -0.64
N VAL A 34 -3.33 -15.25 -0.48
CA VAL A 34 -2.37 -15.39 0.62
C VAL A 34 -3.06 -15.10 1.95
N ARG A 35 -3.80 -14.00 2.08
CA ARG A 35 -4.57 -13.72 3.31
C ARG A 35 -5.60 -14.80 3.62
N GLY A 36 -6.31 -15.30 2.61
CA GLY A 36 -7.34 -16.33 2.79
C GLY A 36 -6.80 -17.69 3.25
N HIS A 37 -5.51 -17.97 3.02
CA HIS A 37 -4.87 -19.22 3.45
C HIS A 37 -3.99 -19.07 4.70
N LEU A 38 -3.65 -17.84 5.09
CA LEU A 38 -2.76 -17.56 6.22
C LEU A 38 -3.53 -16.78 7.29
N ASP A 39 -4.13 -17.52 8.22
CA ASP A 39 -4.75 -16.97 9.43
C ASP A 39 -3.68 -16.76 10.51
N LEU A 40 -2.91 -15.68 10.37
CA LEU A 40 -1.78 -15.38 11.26
C LEU A 40 -2.21 -14.41 12.36
N SER A 41 -1.72 -14.68 13.57
CA SER A 41 -1.67 -13.67 14.63
C SER A 41 -0.70 -12.53 14.25
N TRP A 42 -0.83 -11.38 14.92
CA TRP A 42 0.11 -10.26 14.76
C TRP A 42 1.57 -10.64 15.07
N ALA A 43 1.78 -11.59 15.99
CA ALA A 43 3.10 -12.07 16.35
C ALA A 43 3.72 -12.91 15.22
N GLU A 44 2.94 -13.84 14.65
CA GLU A 44 3.38 -14.66 13.51
C GLU A 44 3.60 -13.82 12.25
N ALA A 45 2.69 -12.88 11.96
CA ALA A 45 2.85 -11.95 10.85
C ALA A 45 4.04 -11.00 11.01
N GLY A 46 4.50 -10.77 12.25
CA GLY A 46 5.73 -10.05 12.55
C GLY A 46 7.00 -10.88 12.37
N ASN A 47 6.90 -12.20 12.27
CA ASN A 47 8.05 -13.09 12.15
C ASN A 47 8.60 -13.10 10.72
N ARG A 48 9.83 -12.60 10.55
CA ARG A 48 10.53 -12.49 9.26
C ARG A 48 10.84 -13.85 8.63
N ASP A 49 11.04 -14.88 9.45
CA ASP A 49 11.42 -16.21 8.96
C ASP A 49 10.25 -16.90 8.27
N LEU A 50 9.02 -16.67 8.74
CA LEU A 50 7.80 -17.15 8.06
C LEU A 50 7.74 -16.62 6.64
N TRP A 51 7.97 -15.32 6.47
CA TRP A 51 7.92 -14.68 5.16
C TRP A 51 9.06 -15.12 4.25
N SER A 52 10.27 -15.25 4.79
CA SER A 52 11.43 -15.74 4.04
C SER A 52 11.24 -17.21 3.65
N PHE A 53 10.57 -18.03 4.47
CA PHE A 53 10.17 -19.39 4.10
C PHE A 53 9.20 -19.37 2.90
N LEU A 54 8.24 -18.45 2.86
CA LEU A 54 7.32 -18.36 1.71
C LEU A 54 8.05 -18.07 0.40
N SER A 55 8.97 -17.12 0.37
CA SER A 55 9.69 -16.73 -0.83
C SER A 55 10.82 -17.70 -1.21
N LEU A 56 11.46 -18.38 -0.26
CA LEU A 56 12.60 -19.26 -0.53
C LEU A 56 12.25 -20.74 -0.63
N VAL A 57 11.15 -21.17 -0.03
CA VAL A 57 10.76 -22.59 0.07
C VAL A 57 9.39 -22.87 -0.52
N ALA A 58 8.35 -22.15 -0.10
CA ALA A 58 6.97 -22.46 -0.53
C ALA A 58 6.64 -21.97 -1.96
N LEU A 59 7.12 -20.78 -2.32
CA LEU A 59 6.84 -20.09 -3.59
C LEU A 59 8.11 -19.51 -4.25
N PRO A 60 9.25 -20.24 -4.30
CA PRO A 60 10.48 -19.72 -4.90
C PRO A 60 10.34 -19.45 -6.39
N HIS A 61 9.60 -20.28 -7.11
CA HIS A 61 9.32 -20.10 -8.54
C HIS A 61 8.53 -18.82 -8.81
N VAL A 62 7.43 -18.58 -8.10
CA VAL A 62 6.63 -17.36 -8.31
C VAL A 62 7.40 -16.11 -7.91
N THR A 63 8.19 -16.17 -6.83
CA THR A 63 9.07 -15.07 -6.42
C THR A 63 10.13 -14.77 -7.50
N MET A 64 10.74 -15.82 -8.07
CA MET A 64 11.69 -15.72 -9.17
C MET A 64 11.07 -15.08 -10.41
N TRP A 65 9.90 -15.55 -10.84
CA TRP A 65 9.25 -15.01 -12.03
C TRP A 65 8.86 -13.54 -11.86
N ARG A 66 8.45 -13.15 -10.65
CA ARG A 66 7.96 -11.80 -10.35
C ARG A 66 9.08 -10.75 -10.20
N PHE A 67 10.21 -11.10 -9.59
CA PHE A 67 11.26 -10.15 -9.19
C PHE A 67 12.68 -10.52 -9.61
N GLY A 68 12.89 -11.73 -10.13
CA GLY A 68 14.22 -12.25 -10.45
C GLY A 68 15.10 -12.46 -9.20
N PRO A 69 16.32 -13.00 -9.35
CA PRO A 69 17.17 -13.37 -8.22
C PRO A 69 17.88 -12.17 -7.57
N GLY A 70 17.98 -11.04 -8.27
CA GLY A 70 18.82 -9.90 -7.85
C GLY A 70 18.23 -9.03 -6.74
N ASN A 71 16.93 -9.14 -6.45
CA ASN A 71 16.25 -8.24 -5.52
C ASN A 71 16.13 -8.84 -4.11
N LYS A 72 17.22 -8.79 -3.32
CA LYS A 72 17.28 -9.40 -1.99
C LYS A 72 16.11 -9.02 -1.08
N GLU A 73 15.63 -7.77 -1.11
CA GLU A 73 14.51 -7.31 -0.26
C GLU A 73 13.18 -8.01 -0.58
N ARG A 74 13.00 -8.47 -1.84
CA ARG A 74 11.82 -9.21 -2.27
C ARG A 74 11.87 -10.68 -1.86
N TRP A 75 13.05 -11.21 -1.58
CA TRP A 75 13.26 -12.60 -1.16
C TRP A 75 13.42 -12.76 0.34
N VAL A 76 14.25 -11.93 0.98
CA VAL A 76 14.57 -12.05 2.39
C VAL A 76 13.86 -10.94 3.14
N ALA A 77 13.09 -11.31 4.15
CA ALA A 77 12.22 -10.39 4.87
C ALA A 77 12.97 -9.48 5.88
N THR A 78 14.05 -8.83 5.45
CA THR A 78 14.75 -7.80 6.25
C THR A 78 13.85 -6.61 6.57
N ASP A 79 12.91 -6.33 5.66
CA ASP A 79 11.83 -5.36 5.80
C ASP A 79 10.51 -5.99 5.30
N LEU A 80 9.54 -6.15 6.20
CA LEU A 80 8.23 -6.76 5.88
C LEU A 80 7.41 -5.94 4.89
N THR A 81 7.68 -4.63 4.80
CA THR A 81 6.94 -3.72 3.90
C THR A 81 7.42 -3.85 2.46
N ARG A 82 8.65 -4.35 2.26
CA ARG A 82 9.27 -4.55 0.96
C ARG A 82 9.22 -5.99 0.49
N HIS A 83 9.16 -6.95 1.42
CA HIS A 83 9.13 -8.37 1.10
C HIS A 83 7.89 -8.78 0.26
N THR A 84 8.10 -9.66 -0.73
CA THR A 84 7.10 -10.02 -1.76
C THR A 84 5.76 -10.41 -1.17
N TRP A 85 5.75 -11.38 -0.26
CA TRP A 85 4.51 -11.97 0.26
C TRP A 85 4.00 -11.25 1.51
N ALA A 86 4.91 -10.69 2.30
CA ALA A 86 4.57 -10.02 3.55
C ALA A 86 3.75 -8.76 3.26
N ARG A 87 4.20 -7.94 2.30
CA ARG A 87 3.48 -6.72 1.93
C ARG A 87 2.06 -7.02 1.46
N LEU A 88 1.87 -8.11 0.70
CA LEU A 88 0.57 -8.45 0.12
C LEU A 88 -0.40 -8.89 1.21
N TRP A 89 0.05 -9.73 2.14
CA TRP A 89 -0.74 -10.11 3.30
C TRP A 89 -1.09 -8.89 4.16
N TRP A 90 -0.12 -8.04 4.48
CA TRP A 90 -0.34 -6.82 5.25
C TRP A 90 -1.33 -5.88 4.58
N GLN A 91 -1.21 -5.66 3.28
CA GLN A 91 -2.16 -4.85 2.51
C GLN A 91 -3.57 -5.46 2.57
N ALA A 92 -3.72 -6.76 2.36
CA ALA A 92 -5.02 -7.42 2.41
C ALA A 92 -5.67 -7.40 3.80
N VAL A 93 -4.87 -7.47 4.88
CA VAL A 93 -5.37 -7.38 6.26
C VAL A 93 -5.74 -5.94 6.61
N VAL A 94 -4.86 -5.00 6.30
CA VAL A 94 -5.11 -3.56 6.55
C VAL A 94 -6.34 -3.10 5.79
N PHE A 95 -6.58 -3.54 4.55
CA PHE A 95 -7.73 -3.10 3.76
C PHE A 95 -8.91 -4.09 3.73
N ALA A 96 -8.97 -5.03 4.69
CA ALA A 96 -10.10 -5.93 4.83
C ALA A 96 -11.45 -5.17 4.94
N GLY A 97 -12.40 -5.47 4.04
CA GLY A 97 -13.69 -4.77 3.94
C GLY A 97 -13.63 -3.42 3.19
N HIS A 98 -12.45 -3.05 2.68
CA HIS A 98 -12.18 -1.81 1.95
C HIS A 98 -11.34 -2.08 0.70
N GLU A 99 -11.58 -3.20 0.04
CA GLU A 99 -10.81 -3.68 -1.12
C GLU A 99 -10.85 -2.69 -2.30
N HIS A 100 -11.95 -1.94 -2.44
CA HIS A 100 -12.08 -0.87 -3.43
C HIS A 100 -11.08 0.28 -3.20
N ILE A 101 -10.73 0.59 -1.94
CA ILE A 101 -9.72 1.61 -1.62
C ILE A 101 -8.33 1.08 -2.00
N LEU A 102 -8.02 -0.17 -1.63
CA LEU A 102 -6.76 -0.80 -2.03
C LEU A 102 -6.59 -0.82 -3.56
N ALA A 103 -7.66 -1.10 -4.30
CA ALA A 103 -7.65 -1.11 -5.76
C ALA A 103 -7.41 0.27 -6.40
N ALA A 104 -7.70 1.36 -5.70
CA ALA A 104 -7.45 2.72 -6.17
C ALA A 104 -6.01 3.21 -5.90
N LEU A 105 -5.25 2.50 -5.06
CA LEU A 105 -3.89 2.88 -4.70
C LEU A 105 -2.85 2.26 -5.65
N SER A 106 -1.82 3.05 -5.99
CA SER A 106 -0.61 2.54 -6.62
C SER A 106 0.34 1.92 -5.59
N GLU A 107 1.32 1.13 -6.04
CA GLU A 107 2.38 0.60 -5.15
C GLU A 107 3.14 1.73 -4.44
N SER A 108 3.40 2.84 -5.14
CA SER A 108 4.05 4.02 -4.55
C SER A 108 3.21 4.63 -3.43
N ASP A 109 1.88 4.63 -3.56
CA ASP A 109 0.98 5.18 -2.53
C ASP A 109 0.99 4.28 -1.30
N LEU A 110 0.88 2.96 -1.51
CA LEU A 110 0.92 1.95 -0.46
C LEU A 110 2.22 2.01 0.34
N ASN A 111 3.37 2.13 -0.34
CA ASN A 111 4.66 2.27 0.34
C ASN A 111 4.69 3.53 1.21
N GLN A 112 4.18 4.67 0.73
CA GLN A 112 4.14 5.89 1.54
C GLN A 112 3.22 5.76 2.77
N LEU A 113 2.08 5.06 2.65
CA LEU A 113 1.13 4.91 3.75
C LEU A 113 1.56 3.86 4.78
N LEU A 114 2.08 2.72 4.32
CA LEU A 114 2.34 1.54 5.17
C LEU A 114 3.75 1.48 5.75
N GLU A 115 4.78 2.02 5.09
CA GLU A 115 6.17 1.99 5.61
C GLU A 115 6.32 2.86 6.88
N ARG A 116 5.43 3.82 7.09
CA ARG A 116 5.47 4.72 8.26
C ARG A 116 4.77 4.07 9.44
N ARG A 117 5.52 3.48 10.38
CA ARG A 117 4.95 2.77 11.55
C ARG A 117 3.91 3.57 12.35
N SER A 118 4.08 4.88 12.48
CA SER A 118 3.10 5.74 13.17
C SER A 118 1.75 5.83 12.45
N ILE A 119 1.71 5.58 11.14
CA ILE A 119 0.49 5.56 10.32
C ILE A 119 0.07 4.11 10.06
N GLY A 120 0.94 3.30 9.47
CA GLY A 120 0.73 1.89 9.15
C GLY A 120 0.41 1.00 10.34
N GLY A 121 0.66 1.46 11.58
CA GLY A 121 0.34 0.75 12.81
C GLY A 121 -1.13 0.82 13.24
N ASP A 122 -1.96 1.67 12.63
CA ASP A 122 -3.41 1.71 12.85
C ASP A 122 -4.16 1.57 11.51
N PRO A 123 -4.83 0.44 11.23
CA PRO A 123 -5.57 0.24 9.98
C PRO A 123 -6.65 1.30 9.73
N ARG A 124 -7.30 1.83 10.76
CA ARG A 124 -8.34 2.86 10.62
C ARG A 124 -7.74 4.12 10.01
N LEU A 125 -6.57 4.51 10.52
CA LEU A 125 -5.85 5.68 10.05
C LEU A 125 -5.40 5.51 8.60
N VAL A 126 -4.84 4.35 8.24
CA VAL A 126 -4.42 4.03 6.86
C VAL A 126 -5.61 4.07 5.90
N ARG A 127 -6.75 3.48 6.28
CA ARG A 127 -7.96 3.45 5.45
C ARG A 127 -8.51 4.85 5.23
N GLU A 128 -8.66 5.64 6.29
CA GLU A 128 -9.27 6.97 6.20
C GLU A 128 -8.36 7.96 5.44
N ILE A 129 -7.03 7.89 5.60
CA ILE A 129 -6.14 8.72 4.78
C ILE A 129 -6.13 8.27 3.33
N ALA A 130 -6.12 6.95 3.06
CA ALA A 130 -6.20 6.44 1.70
C ALA A 130 -7.50 6.89 1.03
N ARG A 131 -8.64 6.71 1.70
CA ARG A 131 -9.96 7.14 1.24
C ARG A 131 -9.99 8.63 0.88
N ALA A 132 -9.61 9.49 1.82
CA ALA A 132 -9.65 10.94 1.64
C ALA A 132 -8.79 11.38 0.44
N VAL A 133 -7.61 10.80 0.30
CA VAL A 133 -6.71 11.10 -0.81
C VAL A 133 -7.28 10.61 -2.15
N THR A 134 -7.83 9.39 -2.20
CA THR A 134 -8.38 8.83 -3.44
C THR A 134 -9.63 9.58 -3.91
N GLU A 135 -10.44 10.12 -2.99
CA GLU A 135 -11.64 10.89 -3.32
C GLU A 135 -11.34 12.32 -3.79
N LEU A 136 -10.28 12.96 -3.27
CA LEU A 136 -10.05 14.40 -3.47
C LEU A 136 -9.03 14.73 -4.58
N THR A 137 -8.31 13.75 -5.14
CA THR A 137 -7.13 14.00 -5.99
C THR A 137 -7.14 13.24 -7.32
N ALA A 138 -6.77 13.95 -8.40
CA ALA A 138 -6.34 13.33 -9.65
C ALA A 138 -4.94 12.73 -9.49
N ASP A 139 -4.66 11.59 -10.15
CA ASP A 139 -3.46 10.75 -9.95
C ASP A 139 -2.13 11.53 -9.88
N ALA A 140 -1.91 12.51 -10.75
CA ALA A 140 -0.66 13.29 -10.79
C ALA A 140 -0.45 14.15 -9.53
N ALA A 141 -1.52 14.69 -8.94
CA ALA A 141 -1.46 15.45 -7.69
C ALA A 141 -1.45 14.54 -6.45
N ARG A 142 -1.99 13.32 -6.58
CA ARG A 142 -2.11 12.34 -5.48
C ARG A 142 -0.78 12.13 -4.75
N ARG A 143 0.29 11.91 -5.50
CA ARG A 143 1.62 11.65 -4.90
C ARG A 143 2.12 12.83 -4.06
N ALA A 144 1.90 14.06 -4.51
CA ALA A 144 2.28 15.26 -3.75
C ALA A 144 1.42 15.41 -2.50
N VAL A 145 0.11 15.14 -2.63
CA VAL A 145 -0.85 15.18 -1.52
C VAL A 145 -0.50 14.14 -0.45
N ILE A 146 -0.28 12.87 -0.82
CA ILE A 146 0.12 11.81 0.12
C ILE A 146 1.39 12.19 0.86
N ARG A 147 2.39 12.73 0.16
CA ARG A 147 3.66 13.13 0.80
C ARG A 147 3.44 14.23 1.84
N ASP A 148 2.69 15.27 1.51
CA ASP A 148 2.44 16.38 2.43
C ASP A 148 1.54 15.97 3.60
N VAL A 149 0.42 15.28 3.32
CA VAL A 149 -0.54 14.89 4.35
C VAL A 149 0.05 13.88 5.32
N THR A 150 0.85 12.91 4.85
CA THR A 150 1.54 11.97 5.75
C THR A 150 2.60 12.67 6.61
N ALA A 151 3.26 13.72 6.11
CA ALA A 151 4.20 14.51 6.91
C ALA A 151 3.49 15.36 7.97
N ARG A 152 2.33 15.93 7.65
CA ARG A 152 1.46 16.63 8.61
C ARG A 152 0.93 15.68 9.67
N LEU A 153 0.38 14.55 9.26
CA LEU A 153 -0.19 13.55 10.14
C LEU A 153 0.85 13.04 11.14
N ARG A 154 2.09 12.78 10.71
CA ARG A 154 3.21 12.41 11.62
C ARG A 154 3.49 13.46 12.69
N ARG A 155 3.33 14.75 12.39
CA ARG A 155 3.50 15.83 13.37
C ARG A 155 2.36 15.84 14.40
N TYR A 156 1.13 15.59 13.97
CA TYR A 156 -0.01 15.45 14.88
C TYR A 156 0.14 14.25 15.80
N LEU A 157 0.50 13.09 15.24
CA LEU A 157 0.67 11.84 15.98
C LEU A 157 1.85 11.85 16.97
N ALA A 158 2.70 12.88 16.95
CA ALA A 158 3.72 13.06 17.98
C ALA A 158 3.11 13.50 19.34
N PHE A 159 1.92 14.09 19.31
CA PHE A 159 1.23 14.62 20.50
C PHE A 159 -0.17 14.00 20.71
N LEU A 160 -0.63 13.20 19.74
CA LEU A 160 -1.95 12.59 19.73
C LEU A 160 -1.84 11.08 19.68
N ASP A 161 -2.43 10.39 20.65
CA ASP A 161 -2.65 8.95 20.55
C ASP A 161 -3.91 8.69 19.72
N VAL A 162 -3.72 8.19 18.49
CA VAL A 162 -4.83 7.84 17.57
C VAL A 162 -5.75 6.76 18.15
N ARG A 163 -5.28 5.97 19.11
CA ARG A 163 -6.09 4.94 19.79
C ARG A 163 -7.13 5.54 20.73
N ALA A 164 -6.92 6.78 21.19
CA ALA A 164 -7.89 7.51 21.99
C ALA A 164 -9.00 8.16 21.14
N LEU A 165 -8.86 8.15 19.81
CA LEU A 165 -9.85 8.71 18.89
C LEU A 165 -10.89 7.67 18.46
N SER A 166 -12.14 8.14 18.33
CA SER A 166 -13.19 7.41 17.65
C SER A 166 -12.94 7.37 16.14
N ASP A 167 -13.59 6.43 15.45
CA ASP A 167 -13.46 6.29 14.00
C ASP A 167 -13.93 7.56 13.26
N GLN A 168 -14.95 8.24 13.79
CA GLN A 168 -15.43 9.52 13.28
C GLN A 168 -14.36 10.62 13.42
N GLN A 169 -13.70 10.70 14.58
CA GLN A 169 -12.62 11.68 14.80
C GLN A 169 -11.40 11.41 13.90
N VAL A 170 -11.05 10.13 13.69
CA VAL A 170 -9.99 9.76 12.74
C VAL A 170 -10.35 10.20 11.33
N ARG A 171 -11.59 9.93 10.89
CA ARG A 171 -12.10 10.36 9.59
C ARG A 171 -12.07 11.88 9.42
N GLU A 172 -12.57 12.62 10.39
CA GLU A 172 -12.60 14.09 10.37
C GLU A 172 -11.18 14.66 10.28
N MET A 173 -10.25 14.15 11.08
CA MET A 173 -8.84 14.54 11.04
C MET A 173 -8.22 14.26 9.66
N CYS A 174 -8.42 13.06 9.09
CA CYS A 174 -7.90 12.71 7.77
C CYS A 174 -8.49 13.60 6.66
N ASN A 175 -9.79 13.89 6.71
CA ASN A 175 -10.46 14.77 5.75
C ASN A 175 -9.95 16.21 5.86
N ALA A 176 -9.86 16.75 7.08
CA ALA A 176 -9.37 18.12 7.31
C ALA A 176 -7.95 18.31 6.78
N LEU A 177 -7.03 17.42 7.19
CA LEU A 177 -5.63 17.50 6.75
C LEU A 177 -5.48 17.34 5.23
N THR A 178 -6.24 16.44 4.62
CA THR A 178 -6.18 16.24 3.16
C THR A 178 -6.73 17.45 2.40
N ASN A 179 -7.85 18.03 2.84
CA ASN A 179 -8.43 19.24 2.24
C ASN A 179 -7.49 20.45 2.35
N GLU A 180 -6.87 20.65 3.51
CA GLU A 180 -5.85 21.70 3.68
C GLU A 180 -4.68 21.51 2.73
N THR A 181 -4.16 20.29 2.60
CA THR A 181 -3.08 19.95 1.67
C THR A 181 -3.47 20.24 0.22
N VAL A 182 -4.65 19.79 -0.22
CA VAL A 182 -5.13 20.03 -1.59
C VAL A 182 -5.30 21.52 -1.86
N THR A 183 -5.88 22.25 -0.92
CA THR A 183 -6.06 23.71 -1.04
C THR A 183 -4.72 24.41 -1.18
N ARG A 184 -3.76 24.10 -0.30
CA ARG A 184 -2.41 24.68 -0.33
C ARG A 184 -1.68 24.38 -1.63
N LEU A 185 -1.69 23.13 -2.09
CA LEU A 185 -1.01 22.74 -3.33
C LEU A 185 -1.64 23.36 -4.58
N ARG A 186 -2.93 23.71 -4.56
CA ARG A 186 -3.58 24.48 -5.63
C ARG A 186 -3.13 25.94 -5.63
N THR A 187 -3.00 26.56 -4.46
CA THR A 187 -2.54 27.95 -4.33
C THR A 187 -1.06 28.11 -4.67
N ASP A 188 -0.22 27.11 -4.35
CA ASP A 188 1.22 27.10 -4.64
C ASP A 188 1.53 26.74 -6.11
N ALA A 189 0.52 26.46 -6.95
CA ALA A 189 0.72 26.18 -8.37
C ALA A 189 1.22 27.45 -9.10
N PRO A 190 2.28 27.37 -9.92
CA PRO A 190 2.83 28.55 -10.59
C PRO A 190 1.76 29.23 -11.45
N TRP A 191 1.62 30.54 -11.30
CA TRP A 191 0.81 31.39 -12.19
C TRP A 191 1.23 31.15 -13.65
N GLN A 192 0.31 30.64 -14.48
CA GLN A 192 0.47 30.64 -15.93
C GLN A 192 -0.21 31.91 -16.47
N PRO A 193 0.56 32.88 -17.02
CA PRO A 193 -0.05 33.96 -17.77
C PRO A 193 -0.84 33.37 -18.94
N GLY A 194 -2.11 33.79 -19.07
CA GLY A 194 -2.99 33.36 -20.14
C GLY A 194 -2.36 33.57 -21.51
N GLY A 195 -2.51 32.55 -22.36
CA GLY A 195 -2.25 32.67 -23.79
C GLY A 195 -3.19 33.72 -24.37
N SER A 196 -2.62 34.87 -24.74
CA SER A 196 -3.30 35.80 -25.63
C SER A 196 -3.25 35.24 -27.05
N GLN A 197 -4.43 35.06 -27.62
CA GLN A 197 -4.66 34.95 -29.04
C GLN A 197 -4.09 36.18 -29.75
N ALA A 198 -3.30 35.94 -30.79
CA ALA A 198 -3.21 36.76 -31.99
C ALA A 198 -2.65 35.88 -33.12
#